data_AF-A0A8E2IWR8-F1
#
_entry.id   AF-A0A8E2IWR8-F1
#
_cell.length_a   1.000
_cell.length_b   1.000
_cell.length_c   1.000
_cell.angle_alpha   90.00
_cell.angle_beta   90.00
_cell.angle_gamma   90.00
#
_symmetry.space_group_name_H-M   'P 1'
#
loop_
_entity.id
_entity.type
_entity.pdbx_description
1 polymer ?
#
loop_
_entity_poly.entity_id
_entity_poly.type
_entity_poly.pdbx_seq_one_letter_code
_entity_poly.pdbx_strand_id
1 'polypeptide(L)' 'MLTGVRLTEFHERVTLRFGAAYGTSVLVDHVLTGFGGRTAAQAIEDGVEPRDVWRALCADFDVPRDQW' A
#
# COMPACT_ATOMS: atom_id res chain seq x y z
N MET A 1 12.40 -17.60 -9.04
CA MET A 1 11.57 -17.16 -7.89
C MET A 1 11.34 -15.65 -8.01
N LEU A 2 10.48 -15.21 -8.92
CA LEU A 2 10.23 -13.78 -9.11
C LEU A 2 8.74 -13.53 -9.14
N THR A 3 8.21 -13.00 -8.06
CA THR A 3 6.98 -12.21 -8.12
C THR A 3 6.96 -11.25 -6.93
N GLY A 4 7.94 -10.34 -6.92
CA GLY A 4 7.83 -9.10 -6.16
C GLY A 4 6.83 -8.19 -6.87
N VAL A 5 6.05 -7.43 -6.10
CA VAL A 5 5.17 -6.40 -6.65
C VAL A 5 6.05 -5.20 -7.01
N ARG A 6 5.98 -4.74 -8.26
CA ARG A 6 6.72 -3.55 -8.68
C ARG A 6 6.09 -2.30 -8.07
N LEU A 7 6.88 -1.26 -7.83
CA LEU A 7 6.37 0.01 -7.29
C LEU A 7 5.24 0.62 -8.16
N THR A 8 5.37 0.54 -9.48
CA THR A 8 4.30 0.99 -10.40
C THR A 8 3.01 0.19 -10.23
N GLU A 9 3.10 -1.13 -10.13
CA GLU A 9 1.94 -2.01 -9.94
C GLU A 9 1.27 -1.75 -8.59
N PHE A 10 2.05 -1.45 -7.55
CA PHE A 10 1.52 -1.01 -6.26
C PHE A 10 0.70 0.28 -6.38
N HIS A 11 1.23 1.31 -7.05
CA HIS A 11 0.50 2.56 -7.26
C HIS A 11 -0.76 2.36 -8.12
N GLU A 12 -0.73 1.47 -9.12
CA GLU A 12 -1.89 1.10 -9.90
C GLU A 12 -2.97 0.44 -9.03
N ARG A 13 -2.62 -0.51 -8.16
CA ARG A 13 -3.55 -1.14 -7.22
C ARG A 13 -4.20 -0.13 -6.28
N VAL A 14 -3.41 0.79 -5.73
CA VAL A 14 -3.91 1.88 -4.87
C VAL A 14 -4.88 2.77 -5.64
N THR A 15 -4.52 3.16 -6.87
CA THR A 15 -5.37 3.98 -7.73
C THR A 15 -6.68 3.27 -8.11
N LEU A 16 -6.62 1.98 -8.42
CA LEU A 16 -7.81 1.18 -8.75
C LEU A 16 -8.75 1.03 -7.56
N ARG A 17 -8.20 0.88 -6.34
CA ARG A 17 -8.98 0.65 -5.13
C ARG A 17 -9.58 1.91 -4.55
N PHE A 18 -8.80 3.00 -4.53
CA PHE A 18 -9.13 4.22 -3.80
C PHE A 18 -9.39 5.42 -4.73
N GLY A 19 -9.11 5.29 -6.03
CA GLY A 19 -9.13 6.39 -6.99
C GLY A 19 -7.83 7.20 -6.98
N ALA A 20 -7.55 7.93 -8.06
CA ALA A 20 -6.28 8.65 -8.22
C ALA A 20 -6.05 9.73 -7.15
N ALA A 21 -7.08 10.54 -6.87
CA ALA A 21 -6.98 11.64 -5.91
C ALA A 21 -6.87 11.12 -4.46
N TYR A 22 -7.85 10.32 -4.02
CA TYR A 22 -7.88 9.81 -2.65
C TYR A 22 -6.77 8.78 -2.38
N GLY A 23 -6.42 7.95 -3.37
CA GLY A 23 -5.30 7.02 -3.28
C GLY A 23 -3.97 7.71 -3.02
N THR A 24 -3.74 8.90 -3.59
CA THR A 24 -2.54 9.70 -3.30
C THR A 24 -2.51 10.11 -1.83
N SER A 25 -3.62 10.63 -1.27
CA SER A 25 -3.72 10.95 0.16
C SER A 25 -3.54 9.72 1.05
N VAL A 26 -4.11 8.56 0.69
CA VAL A 26 -3.90 7.31 1.44
C VAL A 26 -2.41 6.96 1.55
N LEU A 27 -1.61 7.21 0.51
CA LEU A 27 -0.18 6.89 0.56
C LEU A 27 0.60 7.73 1.57
N VAL A 28 0.25 9.00 1.72
CA VAL A 28 1.05 9.98 2.50
C VAL A 28 0.43 10.37 3.85
N ASP A 29 -0.88 10.19 4.02
CA ASP A 29 -1.61 10.64 5.22
C ASP A 29 -2.05 9.46 6.12
N HIS A 30 -2.26 8.27 5.55
CA HIS A 30 -2.69 7.10 6.32
C HIS A 30 -1.49 6.40 6.97
N VAL A 31 -1.47 6.37 8.30
CA VAL A 31 -0.48 5.64 9.09
C VAL A 31 -0.87 4.16 9.14
N LEU A 32 0.04 3.29 8.71
CA LEU A 32 -0.19 1.86 8.69
C LEU A 32 0.00 1.24 10.08
N THR A 33 -1.03 0.55 10.57
CA THR A 33 -1.04 -0.06 11.91
C THR A 33 0.15 -0.99 12.14
N GLY A 34 0.56 -1.74 11.11
CA GLY A 34 1.66 -2.70 11.15
C GLY A 34 3.07 -2.13 10.97
N PHE A 35 3.22 -0.83 10.69
CA PHE A 35 4.51 -0.24 10.28
C PHE A 35 5.07 0.78 11.28
N GLY A 36 4.65 0.74 12.53
CA GLY A 36 5.30 1.49 13.62
C GLY A 36 5.14 3.00 13.49
N GLY A 37 3.97 3.47 13.04
CA GLY A 37 3.69 4.89 12.88
C GLY A 37 4.05 5.46 11.50
N ARG A 38 4.47 4.61 10.55
CA ARG A 38 4.79 5.03 9.18
C ARG A 38 3.60 4.97 8.25
N THR A 39 3.58 5.89 7.30
CA THR A 39 2.68 5.87 6.15
C THR A 39 3.17 4.91 5.07
N ALA A 40 2.35 4.62 4.08
CA ALA A 40 2.76 3.76 2.97
C ALA A 40 3.94 4.35 2.20
N ALA A 41 3.94 5.66 1.94
CA ALA A 41 5.05 6.35 1.28
C ALA A 41 6.35 6.21 2.09
N GLN A 42 6.31 6.48 3.40
CA GLN A 42 7.47 6.33 4.28
C GLN A 42 7.99 4.89 4.33
N ALA A 43 7.09 3.90 4.38
CA ALA A 43 7.49 2.50 4.36
C ALA A 43 8.22 2.13 3.06
N ILE A 44 7.75 2.60 1.91
CA ILE A 44 8.41 2.40 0.61
C ILE A 44 9.78 3.09 0.59
N GLU A 45 9.88 4.33 1.07
CA GLU A 45 11.15 5.08 1.16
C GLU A 45 12.18 4.36 2.05
N ASP A 46 11.73 3.74 3.14
CA ASP A 46 12.54 2.91 4.03
C ASP A 46 12.92 1.54 3.44
N GLY A 47 12.52 1.25 2.19
CA GLY A 47 12.86 0.03 1.47
C GLY A 47 11.97 -1.17 1.80
N VAL A 48 10.78 -0.96 2.37
CA VAL A 48 9.79 -2.03 2.54
C VAL A 48 9.27 -2.47 1.16
N GLU A 49 9.15 -3.78 0.97
CA GLU A 49 8.59 -4.36 -0.25
C GLU A 49 7.16 -3.83 -0.52
N PRO A 50 6.86 -3.35 -1.75
CA PRO A 50 5.53 -2.80 -2.08
C PRO A 50 4.38 -3.76 -1.84
N ARG A 51 4.65 -5.08 -1.95
CA ARG A 51 3.67 -6.12 -1.65
C ARG A 51 3.21 -6.08 -0.19
N ASP A 52 4.14 -5.86 0.74
CA ASP A 52 3.83 -5.89 2.16
C ASP A 52 3.15 -4.58 2.60
N VAL A 53 3.53 -3.46 1.99
CA VAL A 53 2.82 -2.19 2.13
C VAL A 53 1.37 -2.31 1.62
N TRP A 54 1.16 -2.91 0.44
CA TRP A 54 -0.18 -3.16 -0.09
C TRP A 54 -1.03 -4.02 0.85
N ARG A 55 -0.46 -5.10 1.40
CA ARG A 55 -1.17 -5.98 2.35
C ARG A 55 -1.57 -5.26 3.62
N ALA A 56 -0.76 -4.35 4.14
CA ALA A 56 -1.13 -3.56 5.30
C ALA A 56 -2.22 -2.55 4.98
N LEU A 57 -2.19 -1.88 3.82
CA LEU A 57 -3.32 -1.07 3.36
C LEU A 57 -4.58 -1.93 3.24
N CYS A 58 -4.48 -3.12 2.66
CA CYS A 58 -5.61 -4.02 2.56
C CYS A 58 -6.18 -4.43 3.92
N ALA A 59 -5.32 -4.64 4.91
CA ALA A 59 -5.73 -4.95 6.27
C ALA A 59 -6.42 -3.76 6.96
N ASP A 60 -5.82 -2.56 6.88
CA ASP A 60 -6.33 -1.36 7.56
C ASP A 60 -7.65 -0.85 6.96
N PHE A 61 -7.88 -1.08 5.67
CA PHE A 61 -9.11 -0.68 4.95
C PHE A 61 -10.10 -1.83 4.74
N ASP A 62 -9.94 -2.95 5.46
CA ASP A 62 -10.81 -4.13 5.40
C ASP A 62 -11.08 -4.61 3.95
N VAL A 63 -10.06 -4.61 3.11
CA VAL A 63 -10.14 -5.10 1.74
C VAL A 63 -10.32 -6.63 1.77
N PRO A 64 -11.27 -7.20 1.02
CA PRO A 64 -11.46 -8.65 0.97
C PRO A 64 -10.19 -9.40 0.57
N ARG A 65 -9.90 -10.52 1.26
CA ARG A 65 -8.64 -11.29 1.12
C ARG A 65 -8.39 -11.84 -0.28
N ASP A 66 -9.44 -12.04 -1.06
CA ASP A 66 -9.39 -12.44 -2.47
C ASP A 66 -8.88 -11.34 -3.41
N GLN A 67 -8.74 -10.11 -2.91
CA GLN A 67 -8.34 -8.91 -3.68
C GLN A 67 -6.96 -8.35 -3.25
N TRP A 68 -6.18 -9.11 -2.49
CA TRP A 68 -4.85 -8.72 -2.01
C TRP A 68 -3.76 -9.00 -3.05
#